data_AF-A0A1G0F9U5-F1
#
_entry.id   AF-A0A1G0F9U5-F1
#
_cell.length_a   1.000
_cell.length_b   1.000
_cell.length_c   1.000
_cell.angle_alpha   90.00
_cell.angle_beta   90.00
_cell.angle_gamma   90.00
#
_symmetry.space_group_name_H-M   'P 1'
#
loop_
_entity.id
_entity.type
_entity.pdbx_description
1 polymer ?
#
loop_
_entity_poly.entity_id
_entity_poly.type
_entity_poly.pdbx_seq_one_letter_code
_entity_poly.pdbx_strand_id
1 'polypeptide(L)' 'MNWESFSDFIQMGKHGFYVWSSYGVTALFLAIEILLVRRKRQVVRKRLARLARLDTTLEK' A
#
# COMPACT_ATOMS: atom_id res chain seq x y z
N MET A 1 -28.57 -7.67 27.13
CA MET A 1 -27.40 -6.81 26.85
C MET A 1 -26.21 -7.73 26.57
N ASN A 2 -26.18 -8.41 25.42
CA ASN A 2 -25.29 -9.56 25.21
C ASN A 2 -24.33 -9.34 24.04
N TRP A 3 -23.92 -8.09 23.80
CA TRP A 3 -22.80 -7.79 22.92
C TRP A 3 -21.54 -7.63 23.78
N GLU A 4 -21.29 -8.66 24.60
CA GLU A 4 -20.10 -8.77 25.44
C GLU A 4 -18.93 -9.14 24.52
N SER A 5 -18.28 -8.09 24.00
CA SER A 5 -16.86 -8.11 23.64
C SER A 5 -16.49 -8.46 22.19
N PHE A 6 -15.61 -7.59 21.65
CA PHE A 6 -14.78 -7.82 20.46
C PHE A 6 -14.04 -9.17 20.50
N SER A 7 -13.85 -9.70 21.72
CA SER A 7 -13.30 -11.01 22.01
C SER A 7 -14.13 -12.16 21.43
N ASP A 8 -15.46 -12.10 21.46
CA ASP A 8 -16.35 -13.13 20.89
C ASP A 8 -16.35 -13.10 19.35
N PHE A 9 -16.03 -11.96 18.74
CA PHE A 9 -15.87 -11.82 17.28
C PHE A 9 -14.58 -12.48 16.76
N ILE A 10 -13.54 -12.53 17.59
CA ILE A 10 -12.29 -13.25 17.31
C ILE A 10 -12.38 -14.72 17.76
N GLN A 11 -13.20 -15.01 18.79
CA GLN A 11 -13.34 -16.34 19.38
C GLN A 11 -14.55 -17.15 18.88
N MET A 12 -15.39 -16.62 17.99
CA MET A 12 -16.39 -17.41 17.25
C MET A 12 -15.63 -18.45 16.40
N GLY A 13 -15.51 -19.65 16.95
CA GLY A 13 -14.37 -20.57 16.77
C GLY A 13 -13.84 -20.70 15.35
N LYS A 14 -12.50 -20.67 15.22
CA LYS A 14 -11.71 -21.03 14.02
C LYS A 14 -11.98 -20.23 12.73
N HIS A 15 -13.09 -19.50 12.58
CA HIS A 15 -13.48 -18.88 11.30
C HIS A 15 -13.14 -17.39 11.17
N GLY A 16 -13.07 -16.63 12.28
CA GLY A 16 -12.71 -15.21 12.23
C GLY A 16 -11.31 -14.96 11.62
N PHE A 17 -10.35 -15.84 11.91
CA PHE A 17 -9.01 -15.80 11.34
C PHE A 17 -8.97 -15.99 9.80
N TYR A 18 -9.91 -16.76 9.23
CA TYR A 18 -9.99 -16.97 7.77
C TYR A 18 -10.51 -15.73 7.03
N VAL A 19 -11.51 -15.06 7.60
CA VAL A 19 -12.05 -13.83 7.02
C VAL A 19 -10.99 -12.73 7.06
N TRP A 20 -10.40 -12.52 8.24
CA TRP A 20 -9.36 -11.51 8.42
C TRP A 20 -8.08 -11.80 7.65
N SER A 21 -7.70 -13.07 7.45
CA SER A 21 -6.55 -13.40 6.59
C SER A 21 -6.83 -13.09 5.12
N SER A 22 -8.04 -13.32 4.60
CA SER A 22 -8.39 -12.95 3.22
C SER A 22 -8.35 -11.43 3.02
N TYR A 23 -8.97 -10.67 3.93
CA TYR A 23 -8.87 -9.20 3.93
C TYR A 23 -7.43 -8.71 4.13
N GLY A 24 -6.66 -9.38 4.99
CA GLY A 24 -5.26 -9.08 5.26
C GLY A 24 -4.36 -9.33 4.04
N VAL A 25 -4.58 -10.41 3.31
CA VAL A 25 -3.87 -10.73 2.06
C VAL A 25 -4.19 -9.69 0.99
N THR A 26 -5.47 -9.36 0.79
CA THR A 26 -5.85 -8.30 -0.16
C THR A 26 -5.24 -6.95 0.23
N ALA A 27 -5.33 -6.56 1.50
CA ALA A 27 -4.73 -5.32 2.00
C ALA A 27 -3.20 -5.32 1.85
N LEU A 28 -2.55 -6.46 2.06
CA LEU A 28 -1.11 -6.63 1.89
C LEU A 28 -0.69 -6.43 0.43
N PHE A 29 -1.38 -7.07 -0.51
CA PHE A 29 -1.12 -6.87 -1.94
C PHE A 29 -1.33 -5.42 -2.35
N LEU A 30 -2.42 -4.79 -1.86
CA LEU A 30 -2.73 -3.39 -2.16
C LEU A 30 -1.66 -2.44 -1.58
N ALA A 31 -1.16 -2.71 -0.37
CA ALA A 31 -0.06 -1.97 0.24
C ALA A 31 1.26 -2.12 -0.54
N ILE A 32 1.57 -3.32 -0.99
CA ILE A 32 2.76 -3.61 -1.83
C ILE A 32 2.66 -2.86 -3.16
N GLU A 33 1.51 -2.90 -3.83
CA GLU A 33 1.24 -2.18 -5.07
C GLU A 33 1.49 -0.67 -4.89
N ILE A 34 0.93 -0.08 -3.83
CA ILE A 34 1.11 1.34 -3.49
C ILE A 34 2.59 1.66 -3.24
N LEU A 35 3.31 0.82 -2.51
CA LEU A 35 4.74 0.99 -2.24
C LEU A 35 5.56 0.94 -3.53
N LEU A 36 5.28 0.00 -4.42
CA LEU A 36 5.95 -0.13 -5.72
C LEU A 36 5.67 1.07 -6.63
N VAL A 37 4.41 1.50 -6.72
CA VAL A 37 4.02 2.68 -7.50
C VAL A 37 4.69 3.94 -6.94
N ARG A 38 4.70 4.12 -5.61
CA ARG A 38 5.38 5.25 -4.96
C ARG A 38 6.88 5.25 -5.27
N ARG A 39 7.55 4.09 -5.20
CA ARG A 39 8.97 3.94 -5.56
C ARG A 39 9.21 4.31 -7.02
N LYS A 40 8.40 3.79 -7.96
CA LYS A 40 8.51 4.13 -9.39
C LYS A 40 8.30 5.63 -9.63
N ARG A 41 7.32 6.24 -8.96
CA ARG A 41 7.07 7.69 -9.06
C ARG A 41 8.27 8.53 -8.66
N GLN A 42 8.97 8.14 -7.60
CA GLN A 42 10.19 8.85 -7.16
C GLN A 42 11.33 8.73 -8.20
N VAL A 43 11.49 7.56 -8.82
CA VAL A 43 12.50 7.35 -9.87
C VAL A 43 12.18 8.18 -11.12
N VAL A 44 10.91 8.18 -11.56
CA VAL A 44 10.48 8.97 -12.73
C VAL A 44 10.64 10.47 -12.47
N ARG A 45 10.27 10.95 -11.28
CA ARG A 45 10.47 12.36 -10.89
C ARG A 45 11.94 12.77 -10.93
N LYS A 46 12.85 11.92 -10.41
CA LYS A 46 14.30 12.18 -10.49
C LYS A 46 14.80 12.23 -11.93
N ARG A 47 14.29 11.36 -12.81
CA ARG A 47 14.66 11.39 -14.24
C ARG A 47 14.16 12.66 -14.94
N LEU A 48 12.90 13.05 -14.72
CA LEU A 48 12.36 14.29 -15.28
C LEU A 48 13.11 15.53 -14.79
N ALA A 49 13.43 15.60 -13.49
CA ALA A 49 14.23 16.70 -12.94
C ALA A 49 15.64 16.77 -13.54
N ARG A 50 16.22 15.63 -13.94
CA ARG A 50 17.53 15.60 -14.62
C ARG A 50 17.44 16.07 -16.07
N LEU A 51 16.39 15.69 -16.80
CA LEU A 51 16.15 16.13 -18.17
C LEU A 51 15.89 17.63 -18.24
N ALA A 52 15.05 18.17 -17.35
CA ALA A 52 14.77 19.61 -17.28
C ALA A 52 16.05 20.46 -17.10
N ARG A 53 17.06 19.95 -16.37
CA ARG A 53 18.35 20.64 -16.19
C ARG A 53 19.21 20.63 -17.46
N LEU A 54 19.09 19.59 -18.28
CA LEU A 54 19.87 19.48 -19.52
C LEU A 54 19.31 20.41 -20.59
N ASP A 55 17.98 20.50 -20.74
CA ASP A 55 17.35 21.44 -21.69
C ASP A 55 17.74 22.89 -21.38
N THR A 56 17.73 23.31 -20.11
CA THR A 56 18.17 24.65 -19.71
C THR A 56 19.64 24.95 -20.03
N THR A 57 20.48 23.92 -20.18
CA THR A 57 21.90 24.09 -20.50
C THR A 57 22.15 24.15 -22.02
N LEU A 58 21.25 23.59 -22.83
CA LEU A 58 21.34 23.63 -24.29
C LEU A 58 20.75 24.92 -24.89
N GLU A 59 19.93 25.65 -24.14
CA GLU A 59 19.30 26.91 -24.57
C GLU A 59 20.18 28.16 -24.31
N LYS A 60 21.36 28.01 -23.69
CA LYS A 60 22.35 29.08 -23.48
C LYS A 60 23.53 28.96 -24.44
#